data_AF-A0A1T4WLT6-F1
#
_entry.id   AF-A0A1T4WLT6-F1
#
_cell.length_a   1.000
_cell.length_b   1.000
_cell.length_c   1.000
_cell.angle_alpha   90.00
_cell.angle_beta   90.00
_cell.angle_gamma   90.00
#
_symmetry.space_group_name_H-M   'P 1'
#
loop_
_entity.id
_entity.type
_entity.pdbx_description
1 polymer ?
#
loop_
_entity_poly.entity_id
_entity_poly.type
_entity_poly.pdbx_seq_one_letter_code
_entity_poly.pdbx_strand_id
1 'polypeptide(L)'
;MKKLIYVALISILIAGQANAYALSCEVDFRAKRDVNETHWYGKIERPEFRSGTVSGQGANKRDCERDALSEIKAEGWQITFQRTRVTSN
;
A
#
# COMPACT_ATOMS: atom_id res chain seq x y z
N MET A 1 10.75 50.41 8.37
CA MET A 1 10.88 49.05 8.95
C MET A 1 9.81 48.04 8.50
N LYS A 2 8.65 48.44 7.94
CA LYS A 2 7.64 47.47 7.44
C LYS A 2 8.10 46.66 6.21
N LYS A 3 8.97 47.20 5.36
CA LYS A 3 9.42 46.55 4.10
C LYS A 3 10.29 45.30 4.33
N LEU A 4 10.99 45.18 5.45
CA LEU A 4 11.84 44.03 5.77
C LEU A 4 11.05 42.79 6.21
N ILE A 5 9.84 43.00 6.76
CA ILE A 5 8.95 41.91 7.21
C ILE A 5 8.36 41.16 6.00
N TYR A 6 8.04 41.87 4.92
CA TYR A 6 7.50 41.26 3.70
C TYR A 6 8.52 40.38 2.97
N VAL A 7 9.82 40.74 3.01
CA VAL A 7 10.89 39.94 2.36
C VAL A 7 11.14 38.64 3.11
N ALA A 8 11.00 38.63 4.44
CA ALA A 8 11.07 37.42 5.27
C ALA A 8 9.85 36.51 5.08
N LEU A 9 8.66 37.08 4.83
CA LEU A 9 7.44 36.30 4.58
C LEU A 9 7.45 35.58 3.22
N ILE A 10 8.07 36.17 2.20
CA ILE A 10 8.19 35.57 0.87
C ILE A 10 9.17 34.39 0.87
N SER A 11 10.23 34.44 1.67
CA SER A 11 11.22 33.35 1.76
C SER A 11 10.67 32.09 2.45
N ILE A 12 9.67 32.23 3.33
CA ILE A 12 8.98 31.09 3.98
C ILE A 12 8.04 30.37 2.99
N LEU A 13 7.49 31.09 2.02
CA LEU A 13 6.54 30.51 1.05
C LEU A 13 7.22 29.62 -0.01
N ILE A 14 8.52 29.80 -0.26
CA ILE A 14 9.27 29.05 -1.28
C ILE A 14 9.84 27.73 -0.72
N ALA A 15 10.03 27.62 0.60
CA ALA A 15 10.58 26.43 1.24
C ALA A 15 9.57 25.25 1.40
N GLY A 16 8.30 25.45 1.04
CA GLY A 16 7.23 24.48 1.26
C GLY A 16 7.02 23.44 0.15
N GLN A 17 7.75 23.50 -0.97
CA GLN A 17 7.61 22.52 -2.05
C GLN A 17 8.47 21.28 -1.80
N ALA A 18 8.23 20.59 -0.69
CA ALA A 18 8.59 19.20 -0.60
C ALA A 18 7.63 18.43 -1.51
N ASN A 19 8.01 18.25 -2.78
CA ASN A 19 7.31 17.37 -3.70
C ASN A 19 7.33 15.96 -3.12
N ALA A 20 6.27 15.60 -2.38
CA ALA A 20 5.97 14.22 -2.04
C ALA A 20 5.53 13.53 -3.32
N TYR A 21 6.51 13.13 -4.15
CA TYR A 21 6.25 12.24 -5.28
C TYR A 21 5.78 10.91 -4.72
N ALA A 22 4.46 10.73 -4.66
CA ALA A 22 3.86 9.45 -4.34
C ALA A 22 4.12 8.52 -5.52
N LEU A 23 4.98 7.54 -5.30
CA LEU A 23 5.22 6.45 -6.23
C LEU A 23 3.97 5.57 -6.26
N SER A 24 3.40 5.35 -7.44
CA SER A 24 2.33 4.37 -7.62
C SER A 24 2.91 3.01 -8.00
N CYS A 25 2.26 1.93 -7.59
CA CYS A 25 2.64 0.59 -7.99
C CYS A 25 1.42 -0.32 -8.11
N GLU A 26 1.57 -1.34 -8.94
CA GLU A 26 0.66 -2.47 -9.05
C GLU A 26 1.40 -3.72 -8.53
N VAL A 27 0.76 -4.45 -7.62
CA VAL A 27 1.29 -5.67 -7.03
C VAL A 27 0.42 -6.84 -7.44
N ASP A 28 0.98 -7.72 -8.27
CA ASP A 28 0.41 -9.03 -8.52
C ASP A 28 0.68 -9.90 -7.29
N PHE A 29 -0.35 -10.45 -6.67
CA PHE A 29 -0.22 -11.27 -5.48
C PHE A 29 -0.87 -12.63 -5.64
N ARG A 30 -0.34 -13.60 -4.89
CA ARG A 30 -1.02 -14.84 -4.55
C ARG A 30 -1.01 -14.97 -3.04
N ALA A 31 -2.14 -15.37 -2.49
CA ALA A 31 -2.32 -15.52 -1.06
C ALA A 31 -3.08 -16.81 -0.73
N LYS A 32 -2.84 -17.34 0.45
CA LYS A 32 -3.48 -18.51 1.02
C LYS A 32 -4.16 -18.13 2.33
N ARG A 33 -5.31 -18.71 2.63
CA ARG A 33 -5.93 -18.66 3.96
C ARG A 33 -6.46 -20.04 4.29
N ASP A 34 -6.23 -20.49 5.52
CA ASP A 34 -6.83 -21.74 5.99
C ASP A 34 -8.20 -21.41 6.59
N VAL A 35 -9.25 -22.06 6.08
CA VAL A 35 -10.63 -21.85 6.52
C VAL A 35 -11.14 -23.11 7.19
N ASN A 36 -11.72 -22.91 8.38
CA ASN A 36 -12.31 -23.97 9.18
C ASN A 36 -13.83 -23.93 9.01
N GLU A 37 -14.38 -24.89 8.27
CA GLU A 37 -15.81 -25.01 8.07
C GLU A 37 -16.37 -26.11 8.98
N THR A 38 -17.39 -25.76 9.77
CA THR A 38 -18.09 -26.73 10.61
C THR A 38 -19.27 -27.30 9.83
N HIS A 39 -19.22 -28.59 9.56
CA HIS A 39 -20.30 -29.34 8.94
C HIS A 39 -20.96 -30.28 9.97
N TRP A 40 -22.12 -30.84 9.63
CA TRP A 40 -22.84 -31.79 10.49
C TRP A 40 -22.03 -33.06 10.81
N TYR A 41 -21.04 -33.39 9.98
CA TYR A 41 -20.16 -34.56 10.11
C TYR A 41 -18.77 -34.22 10.68
N GLY A 42 -18.53 -32.98 11.09
CA GLY A 42 -17.26 -32.58 11.73
C GLY A 42 -16.68 -31.27 11.21
N LYS A 43 -15.48 -30.93 11.70
CA LYS A 43 -14.71 -29.77 11.24
C LYS A 43 -13.82 -30.18 10.08
N ILE A 44 -13.85 -29.40 9.00
CA ILE A 44 -12.98 -29.59 7.84
C ILE A 44 -12.10 -28.35 7.73
N GLU A 45 -10.80 -28.56 7.65
CA GLU A 45 -9.84 -27.52 7.33
C GLU A 45 -9.58 -27.57 5.82
N ARG A 46 -9.88 -26.47 5.11
CA ARG A 46 -9.60 -26.35 3.67
C ARG A 46 -8.78 -25.11 3.39
N PRO A 47 -7.70 -25.22 2.60
CA PRO A 47 -6.95 -24.05 2.16
C PRO A 47 -7.71 -23.33 1.03
N GLU A 48 -7.98 -22.06 1.22
CA GLU A 48 -8.43 -21.14 0.19
C GLU A 48 -7.24 -20.42 -0.45
N PHE A 49 -7.33 -20.16 -1.75
CA PHE A 49 -6.32 -19.43 -2.49
C PHE A 49 -6.96 -18.23 -3.19
N ARG A 50 -6.28 -17.08 -3.13
CA ARG A 50 -6.67 -15.86 -3.82
C ARG A 50 -5.50 -15.33 -4.62
N SER A 51 -5.76 -14.87 -5.83
CA SER A 51 -4.77 -14.16 -6.64
C SER A 51 -5.41 -12.97 -7.34
N GLY A 52 -4.63 -11.93 -7.56
CA GLY A 52 -5.09 -10.75 -8.27
C GLY A 52 -3.99 -9.70 -8.35
N THR A 53 -4.37 -8.52 -8.81
CA THR A 53 -3.50 -7.35 -8.87
C THR A 53 -4.15 -6.25 -8.04
N VAL A 54 -3.37 -5.66 -7.14
CA VAL A 54 -3.80 -4.54 -6.30
C VAL A 54 -2.88 -3.36 -6.51
N SER A 55 -3.43 -2.16 -6.54
CA SER A 55 -2.64 -0.93 -6.65
C SER A 55 -2.42 -0.32 -5.27
N GLY A 56 -1.31 0.37 -5.11
CA GLY A 56 -1.00 1.14 -3.91
C GLY A 56 -0.20 2.38 -4.23
N GLN A 57 0.02 3.19 -3.20
CA GLN A 57 0.82 4.41 -3.29
C GLN A 57 1.78 4.51 -2.10
N GLY A 58 2.97 5.06 -2.33
CA GLY A 58 3.92 5.28 -1.25
C GLY A 58 5.12 6.13 -1.65
N ALA A 59 5.89 6.61 -0.68
CA ALA A 59 7.09 7.40 -0.95
C ALA A 59 8.22 6.56 -1.59
N ASN A 60 8.18 5.24 -1.41
CA ASN A 60 9.12 4.29 -1.99
C ASN A 60 8.41 2.98 -2.35
N LYS A 61 9.10 2.10 -3.09
CA LYS A 61 8.55 0.80 -3.52
C LYS A 61 7.98 -0.02 -2.34
N ARG A 62 8.67 -0.02 -1.20
CA ARG A 62 8.27 -0.83 -0.03
C ARG A 62 7.00 -0.30 0.63
N ASP A 63 6.88 1.03 0.73
CA ASP A 63 5.68 1.67 1.28
C ASP A 63 4.48 1.46 0.35
N CYS A 64 4.71 1.53 -0.97
CA CYS A 64 3.67 1.24 -1.96
C CYS A 64 3.20 -0.22 -1.90
N GLU A 65 4.12 -1.18 -1.78
CA GLU A 65 3.77 -2.60 -1.59
C GLU A 65 2.99 -2.84 -0.29
N ARG A 66 3.38 -2.15 0.79
CA ARG A 66 2.68 -2.23 2.07
C ARG A 66 1.24 -1.73 1.95
N ASP A 67 1.07 -0.59 1.28
CA ASP A 67 -0.23 0.02 1.03
C ASP A 67 -1.12 -0.88 0.16
N ALA A 68 -0.61 -1.33 -1.00
CA ALA A 68 -1.33 -2.20 -1.92
C ALA A 68 -1.80 -3.53 -1.28
N LEU A 69 -0.97 -4.14 -0.44
CA LEU A 69 -1.27 -5.42 0.21
C LEU A 69 -1.95 -5.27 1.57
N SER A 70 -2.24 -4.04 2.03
CA SER A 70 -2.75 -3.79 3.38
C SER A 70 -4.12 -4.43 3.60
N GLU A 71 -5.05 -4.25 2.65
CA GLU A 71 -6.40 -4.82 2.70
C GLU A 71 -6.38 -6.35 2.69
N ILE A 72 -5.57 -6.94 1.79
CA ILE A 72 -5.44 -8.40 1.69
C ILE A 72 -4.92 -9.01 3.00
N LYS A 73 -3.95 -8.36 3.65
CA LYS A 73 -3.45 -8.79 4.96
C LYS A 73 -4.48 -8.57 6.07
N ALA A 74 -5.24 -7.47 6.03
CA ALA A 74 -6.28 -7.18 7.01
C ALA A 74 -7.43 -8.20 6.95
N GLU A 75 -7.74 -8.74 5.78
CA GLU A 75 -8.69 -9.84 5.58
C GLU A 75 -8.17 -11.23 6.07
N GLY A 76 -6.94 -11.29 6.59
CA GLY A 76 -6.35 -12.51 7.12
C GLY A 76 -5.72 -13.43 6.07
N TRP A 77 -5.50 -12.94 4.84
CA TRP A 77 -4.79 -13.72 3.82
C TRP A 77 -3.27 -13.67 4.04
N GLN A 78 -2.63 -14.82 3.90
CA GLN A 78 -1.18 -14.95 3.94
C GLN A 78 -0.60 -14.87 2.53
N ILE A 79 0.19 -13.83 2.25
CA ILE A 79 0.82 -13.66 0.93
C ILE A 79 1.91 -14.71 0.73
N THR A 80 1.79 -15.51 -0.32
CA THR A 80 2.77 -16.56 -0.69
C THR A 80 3.65 -16.14 -1.85
N PHE A 81 3.16 -15.25 -2.70
CA PHE A 81 3.91 -14.69 -3.82
C PHE A 81 3.50 -13.24 -4.03
N GLN A 82 4.48 -12.38 -4.32
CA GLN A 82 4.26 -11.00 -4.70
C GLN A 82 5.19 -10.59 -5.84
N ARG A 83 4.65 -9.86 -6.81
CA ARG A 83 5.42 -9.23 -7.89
C ARG A 83 4.94 -7.80 -8.08
N THR A 84 5.84 -6.86 -7.83
CA THR A 84 5.55 -5.44 -7.89
C THR A 84 6.01 -4.83 -9.20
N ARG A 85 5.12 -4.07 -9.84
CA ARG A 85 5.39 -3.22 -11.00
C ARG A 85 5.24 -1.77 -10.54
N VAL A 86 6.31 -1.01 -10.61
CA VAL A 86 6.30 0.40 -10.24
C VAL A 86 5.83 1.21 -11.44
N THR A 87 4.81 2.03 -11.25
CA THR A 87 4.31 2.99 -12.23
C THR A 87 4.68 4.39 -11.74
N SER A 88 5.68 5.00 -12.37
CA SER A 88 5.97 6.43 -12.18
C SER A 88 5.09 7.21 -13.14
N ASN A 89 4.19 8.03 -12.61
CA ASN A 89 3.58 9.13 -13.39
C ASN A 89 4.54 10.32 -13.40
#